data_AF-A0A1Y1KQ98-F1
#
_entry.id   AF-A0A1Y1KQ98-F1
#
_cell.length_a   1.000
_cell.length_b   1.000
_cell.length_c   1.000
_cell.angle_alpha   90.00
_cell.angle_beta   90.00
_cell.angle_gamma   90.00
#
_symmetry.space_group_name_H-M   'P 1'
#
loop_
_entity.id
_entity.type
_entity.pdbx_description
1 polymer ?
#
loop_
_entity_poly.entity_id
_entity_poly.type
_entity_poly.pdbx_seq_one_letter_code
_entity_poly.pdbx_strand_id
1 'polypeptide(L)'
;GDLRYLLENYRTGSFAPRVVVYENYYNRVDEQTFGVDLEARARADKKRVPVIVTTILTYLDHHYPDLEGDEARRGVWLVDVPLAQIHKLRAKVNNGRAIPSDVFDEFDVPTVAGLLKLYLLELPDSLVSAHVYEIIRTIYTTPTADGSEASRVAVLQQT
;
A
#
# COMPACT_ATOMS: atom_id res chain seq x y z
N GLY A 1 29.66 -3.03 -5.32
CA GLY A 1 28.48 -3.69 -4.74
C GLY A 1 27.65 -2.68 -3.99
N ASP A 2 28.21 -2.12 -2.91
CA ASP A 2 27.47 -1.33 -1.91
C ASP A 2 26.94 0.03 -2.40
N LEU A 3 27.74 0.78 -3.17
CA LEU A 3 27.35 2.12 -3.66
C LEU A 3 26.19 2.11 -4.67
N ARG A 4 26.08 1.07 -5.50
CA ARG A 4 24.94 0.90 -6.42
C ARG A 4 23.68 0.53 -5.65
N TYR A 5 23.79 -0.35 -4.66
CA TYR A 5 22.71 -0.73 -3.77
C TYR A 5 22.20 0.47 -2.95
N LEU A 6 23.11 1.28 -2.40
CA LEU A 6 22.80 2.55 -1.75
C LEU A 6 22.13 3.55 -2.70
N LEU A 7 22.64 3.72 -3.92
CA LEU A 7 22.04 4.62 -4.91
C LEU A 7 20.67 4.15 -5.39
N GLU A 8 20.43 2.85 -5.49
CA GLU A 8 19.15 2.27 -5.90
C GLU A 8 18.10 2.38 -4.78
N ASN A 9 18.51 2.18 -3.52
CA ASN A 9 17.62 2.23 -2.35
C ASN A 9 17.39 3.63 -1.79
N TYR A 10 18.36 4.55 -1.95
CA TYR A 10 18.32 5.91 -1.39
C TYR A 10 18.25 6.99 -2.46
N ARG A 11 17.65 6.69 -3.63
CA ARG A 11 17.32 7.75 -4.59
C ARG A 11 16.51 8.83 -3.89
N THR A 12 16.98 10.07 -3.97
CA THR A 12 16.20 11.26 -3.63
C THR A 12 15.16 11.49 -4.74
N GLY A 13 14.07 10.73 -4.68
CA GLY A 13 12.90 10.88 -5.54
C GLY A 13 11.72 11.51 -4.77
N SER A 14 10.52 11.31 -5.30
CA SER A 14 9.25 11.63 -4.63
C SER A 14 9.21 11.10 -3.20
N PHE A 15 8.38 11.70 -2.33
CA PHE A 15 8.27 11.39 -0.91
C PHE A 15 8.38 9.88 -0.60
N ALA A 16 9.48 9.50 0.04
CA ALA A 16 9.75 8.16 0.53
C ALA A 16 9.76 8.20 2.06
N PRO A 17 8.66 7.85 2.74
CA PRO A 17 8.59 7.91 4.19
C PRO A 17 9.63 6.96 4.80
N ARG A 18 10.45 7.48 5.71
CA ARG A 18 11.31 6.63 6.55
C ARG A 18 10.44 6.04 7.65
N VAL A 19 10.10 4.77 7.48
CA VAL A 19 9.24 4.04 8.41
C VAL A 19 9.91 3.97 9.78
N VAL A 20 9.21 4.44 10.81
CA VAL A 20 9.56 4.06 12.19
C VAL A 20 9.04 2.65 12.37
N VAL A 21 9.91 1.68 12.11
CA VAL A 21 9.60 0.26 12.24
C VAL A 21 9.31 -0.01 13.70
N TYR A 22 8.16 -0.64 13.97
CA TYR A 22 7.83 -1.06 15.33
C TYR A 22 8.74 -2.24 15.73
N GLU A 23 9.75 -1.99 16.56
CA GLU A 23 10.58 -3.05 17.15
C GLU A 23 9.84 -3.68 18.34
N ASN A 24 9.36 -4.89 18.11
CA ASN A 24 8.47 -5.59 19.04
C ASN A 24 9.26 -6.27 20.17
N TYR A 25 9.84 -5.49 21.10
CA TYR A 25 10.63 -6.03 22.22
C TYR A 25 9.78 -6.83 23.24
N TYR A 26 8.45 -6.65 23.25
CA TYR A 26 7.52 -7.28 24.20
C TYR A 26 6.30 -7.98 23.57
N ASN A 27 6.33 -8.25 22.26
CA ASN A 27 5.32 -9.01 21.53
C ASN A 27 3.88 -8.45 21.61
N ARG A 28 3.71 -7.12 21.67
CA ARG A 28 2.39 -6.44 21.63
C ARG A 28 2.24 -5.66 20.34
N VAL A 29 1.65 -6.26 19.32
CA VAL A 29 1.31 -5.58 18.04
C VAL A 29 0.09 -4.65 18.19
N ASP A 30 -0.36 -4.42 19.43
CA ASP A 30 -1.71 -3.93 19.72
C ASP A 30 -1.84 -2.40 19.65
N GLU A 31 -0.74 -1.66 19.49
CA GLU A 31 -0.73 -0.20 19.62
C GLU A 31 -0.58 0.55 18.29
N GLN A 32 -0.17 -0.13 17.20
CA GLN A 32 0.15 0.52 15.93
C GLN A 32 -0.38 -0.26 14.72
N THR A 33 -0.85 0.47 13.70
CA THR A 33 -1.37 -0.11 12.45
C THR A 33 -0.38 0.08 11.29
N PHE A 34 0.32 1.21 11.25
CA PHE A 34 1.32 1.57 10.23
C PHE A 34 2.73 1.16 10.66
N GLY A 35 3.64 0.85 9.74
CA GLY A 35 5.01 0.46 10.10
C GLY A 35 5.15 -0.93 10.72
N VAL A 36 4.10 -1.74 10.61
CA VAL A 36 4.08 -3.16 11.03
C VAL A 36 4.16 -4.02 9.79
N ASP A 37 4.87 -5.14 9.89
CA ASP A 37 4.93 -6.14 8.82
C ASP A 37 3.52 -6.60 8.39
N LEU A 38 3.34 -6.75 7.07
CA LEU A 38 2.04 -7.04 6.48
C LEU A 38 1.50 -8.40 6.95
N GLU A 39 2.36 -9.42 7.01
CA GLU A 39 1.97 -10.76 7.45
C GLU A 39 1.67 -10.78 8.95
N ALA A 40 2.50 -10.10 9.75
CA ALA A 40 2.28 -9.95 11.18
C ALA A 40 0.94 -9.27 11.47
N ARG A 41 0.60 -8.21 10.72
CA ARG A 41 -0.68 -7.51 10.86
C ARG A 41 -1.87 -8.39 10.45
N ALA A 42 -1.77 -9.06 9.30
CA ALA A 42 -2.81 -9.99 8.84
C ALA A 42 -3.05 -11.12 9.86
N ARG A 43 -1.98 -11.66 10.44
CA ARG A 43 -2.02 -12.69 11.50
C ARG A 43 -2.68 -12.17 12.78
N ALA A 44 -2.35 -10.95 13.22
CA ALA A 44 -2.99 -10.30 14.36
C ALA A 44 -4.51 -10.11 14.13
N ASP A 45 -4.89 -9.72 12.92
CA ASP A 45 -6.29 -9.59 12.49
C ASP A 45 -6.99 -10.95 12.25
N LYS A 46 -6.27 -12.08 12.35
CA LYS A 46 -6.74 -13.45 12.04
C LYS A 46 -7.32 -13.58 10.62
N LYS A 47 -6.77 -12.83 9.67
CA LYS A 47 -7.21 -12.79 8.26
C LYS A 47 -6.01 -12.98 7.32
N ARG A 48 -6.28 -13.24 6.04
CA ARG A 48 -5.22 -13.29 4.99
C ARG A 48 -4.78 -11.90 4.52
N VAL A 49 -5.66 -10.92 4.64
CA VAL A 49 -5.42 -9.52 4.25
C VAL A 49 -5.66 -8.66 5.49
N PRO A 50 -4.79 -7.69 5.81
CA PRO A 50 -5.00 -6.77 6.92
C PRO A 50 -6.34 -6.04 6.82
N VAL A 51 -7.01 -5.87 7.96
CA VAL A 51 -8.35 -5.25 8.01
C VAL A 51 -8.33 -3.83 7.46
N ILE A 52 -7.27 -3.05 7.71
CA ILE A 52 -7.11 -1.70 7.19
C ILE A 52 -7.26 -1.63 5.66
N VAL A 53 -6.64 -2.57 4.93
CA VAL A 53 -6.71 -2.62 3.46
C VAL A 53 -8.13 -2.92 3.01
N THR A 54 -8.76 -3.93 3.61
CA THR A 54 -10.12 -4.32 3.25
C THR A 54 -11.12 -3.20 3.55
N THR A 55 -11.02 -2.54 4.72
CA THR A 55 -11.94 -1.45 5.09
C THR A 55 -11.79 -0.25 4.15
N ILE A 56 -10.57 0.15 3.79
CA ILE A 56 -10.35 1.27 2.85
C ILE A 56 -10.91 0.93 1.47
N LEU A 57 -10.61 -0.26 0.93
CA LEU A 57 -11.12 -0.66 -0.39
C LEU A 57 -12.65 -0.75 -0.40
N THR A 58 -13.24 -1.30 0.66
CA THR A 58 -14.70 -1.39 0.79
C THR A 58 -15.35 0.00 0.86
N TYR A 59 -14.73 0.95 1.57
CA TYR A 59 -15.18 2.34 1.60
C TYR A 59 -15.13 2.98 0.21
N LEU A 60 -14.02 2.81 -0.52
CA LEU A 60 -13.89 3.34 -1.88
C LEU A 60 -14.91 2.70 -2.83
N ASP A 61 -15.15 1.40 -2.75
CA ASP A 61 -16.14 0.69 -3.57
C ASP A 61 -17.57 1.20 -3.36
N HIS A 62 -17.93 1.61 -2.14
CA HIS A 62 -19.22 2.22 -1.86
C HIS A 62 -19.36 3.64 -2.41
N HIS A 63 -18.27 4.36 -2.63
CA HIS A 63 -18.27 5.75 -3.12
C HIS A 63 -17.93 5.90 -4.60
N TYR A 64 -17.43 4.86 -5.25
CA TYR A 64 -17.25 4.86 -6.72
C TYR A 64 -18.55 5.02 -7.53
N PRO A 65 -19.73 4.58 -7.07
CA PRO A 65 -21.00 4.89 -7.73
C PRO A 65 -21.35 6.38 -7.72
N ASP A 66 -20.88 7.13 -6.72
CA ASP A 66 -21.17 8.57 -6.57
C ASP A 66 -20.30 9.45 -7.50
N LEU A 67 -19.26 8.87 -8.09
CA LEU A 67 -18.36 9.55 -9.01
C LEU A 67 -18.84 9.42 -10.46
N GLU A 68 -18.79 10.54 -11.18
CA GLU A 68 -19.22 10.62 -12.59
C GLU A 68 -18.20 9.96 -13.53
N GLY A 69 -18.41 8.68 -13.81
CA GLY A 69 -17.67 7.92 -14.81
C GLY A 69 -16.26 7.47 -14.38
N ASP A 70 -15.59 6.77 -15.30
CA ASP A 70 -14.32 6.09 -15.00
C ASP A 70 -13.14 7.06 -14.87
N GLU A 71 -13.21 8.23 -15.51
CA GLU A 71 -12.18 9.25 -15.42
C GLU A 71 -12.10 9.85 -14.01
N ALA A 72 -13.25 10.14 -13.38
CA ALA A 72 -13.31 10.62 -12.01
C ALA A 72 -12.78 9.56 -11.02
N ARG A 73 -13.16 8.29 -11.20
CA ARG A 73 -12.67 7.17 -10.38
C ARG A 73 -11.16 7.00 -10.47
N ARG A 74 -10.59 7.14 -11.66
CA ARG A 74 -9.13 7.16 -11.86
C ARG A 74 -8.50 8.40 -11.23
N GLY A 75 -9.15 9.55 -11.35
CA GLY A 75 -8.73 10.82 -10.77
C GLY A 75 -8.47 10.73 -9.26
N VAL A 76 -9.30 9.97 -8.52
CA VAL A 76 -9.10 9.72 -7.07
C VAL A 76 -7.68 9.28 -6.72
N TRP A 77 -7.07 8.43 -7.57
CA TRP A 77 -5.73 7.90 -7.32
C TRP A 77 -4.60 8.80 -7.81
N LEU A 78 -4.90 9.65 -8.81
CA LEU A 78 -3.93 10.51 -9.50
C LEU A 78 -3.82 11.91 -8.89
N VAL A 79 -4.86 12.37 -8.19
CA VAL A 79 -4.84 13.68 -7.52
C VAL A 79 -3.80 13.69 -6.40
N ASP A 80 -2.99 14.75 -6.41
CA ASP A 80 -2.06 15.05 -5.34
C ASP A 80 -2.80 15.66 -4.16
N VAL A 81 -2.89 14.88 -3.08
CA VAL A 81 -3.48 15.31 -1.82
C VAL A 81 -2.39 15.86 -0.91
N PRO A 82 -2.61 16.99 -0.22
CA PRO A 82 -1.66 17.50 0.76
C PRO A 82 -1.31 16.46 1.82
N LEU A 83 0.00 16.20 1.99
CA LEU A 83 0.50 15.18 2.92
C LEU A 83 -0.03 15.37 4.35
N ALA A 84 -0.16 16.61 4.82
CA ALA A 84 -0.70 16.92 6.14
C ALA A 84 -2.12 16.36 6.36
N GLN A 85 -2.94 16.33 5.31
CA GLN A 85 -4.30 15.81 5.37
C GLN A 85 -4.32 14.28 5.49
N ILE A 86 -3.46 13.60 4.74
CA ILE A 86 -3.26 12.15 4.85
C ILE A 86 -2.73 11.79 6.24
N HIS A 87 -1.75 12.53 6.76
CA HIS A 87 -1.21 12.28 8.10
C HIS A 87 -2.23 12.54 9.22
N LYS A 88 -3.12 13.52 9.04
CA LYS A 88 -4.24 13.75 9.98
C LYS A 88 -5.16 12.52 10.03
N LEU A 89 -5.48 11.93 8.88
CA LEU A 89 -6.26 10.69 8.83
C LEU A 89 -5.47 9.50 9.41
N ARG A 90 -4.18 9.36 9.07
CA ARG A 90 -3.28 8.33 9.64
C ARG A 90 -3.28 8.37 11.16
N ALA A 91 -3.19 9.54 11.78
CA ALA A 91 -3.19 9.68 13.24
C ALA A 91 -4.46 9.13 13.91
N LYS A 92 -5.62 9.20 13.22
CA LYS A 92 -6.88 8.64 13.74
C LYS A 92 -6.96 7.12 13.65
N VAL A 93 -6.37 6.54 12.60
CA VAL A 93 -6.46 5.09 12.31
C VAL A 93 -5.28 4.27 12.84
N ASN A 94 -4.19 4.93 13.23
CA ASN A 94 -2.97 4.29 13.70
C ASN A 94 -3.03 3.98 15.21
N ASN A 95 -3.97 3.13 15.61
CA ASN A 95 -4.21 2.78 17.01
C ASN A 95 -4.24 1.25 17.26
N GLY A 96 -3.91 0.45 16.25
CA GLY A 96 -3.89 -1.01 16.32
C GLY A 96 -5.27 -1.68 16.29
N ARG A 97 -6.37 -0.93 16.45
CA ARG A 97 -7.74 -1.43 16.55
C ARG A 97 -8.45 -1.47 15.19
N ALA A 98 -9.63 -2.07 15.16
CA ALA A 98 -10.51 -2.03 14.00
C ALA A 98 -10.89 -0.57 13.69
N ILE A 99 -10.78 -0.19 12.42
CA ILE A 99 -11.09 1.15 11.94
C ILE A 99 -12.58 1.19 11.59
N PRO A 100 -13.39 2.01 12.26
CA PRO A 100 -14.77 2.22 11.86
C PRO A 100 -14.82 3.10 10.60
N SER A 101 -15.79 2.83 9.71
CA SER A 101 -15.86 3.46 8.39
C SER A 101 -16.24 4.94 8.45
N ASP A 102 -16.92 5.36 9.51
CA ASP A 102 -17.31 6.75 9.80
C ASP A 102 -16.12 7.72 9.87
N VAL A 103 -14.94 7.24 10.26
CA VAL A 103 -13.71 8.05 10.29
C VAL A 103 -13.32 8.53 8.89
N PHE A 104 -13.69 7.79 7.84
CA PHE A 104 -13.39 8.16 6.46
C PHE A 104 -14.35 9.21 5.90
N ASP A 105 -15.60 9.25 6.39
CA ASP A 105 -16.62 10.22 5.95
C ASP A 105 -16.22 11.68 6.24
N GLU A 106 -15.32 11.89 7.21
CA GLU A 106 -14.77 13.22 7.53
C GLU A 106 -13.75 13.74 6.49
N PHE A 107 -13.35 12.91 5.52
CA PHE A 107 -12.33 13.21 4.54
C PHE A 107 -12.84 12.92 3.12
N ASP A 108 -12.23 13.60 2.15
CA ASP A 108 -12.49 13.37 0.73
C ASP A 108 -11.93 12.01 0.26
N VAL A 109 -12.61 11.42 -0.73
CA VAL A 109 -12.25 10.12 -1.32
C VAL A 109 -10.78 10.04 -1.76
N PRO A 110 -10.17 11.08 -2.40
CA PRO A 110 -8.75 11.08 -2.74
C PRO A 110 -7.83 10.98 -1.51
N THR A 111 -8.17 11.60 -0.37
CA THR A 111 -7.38 11.46 0.87
C THR A 111 -7.40 10.04 1.39
N VAL A 112 -8.54 9.35 1.32
CA VAL A 112 -8.67 7.96 1.76
C VAL A 112 -7.87 7.02 0.83
N ALA A 113 -7.88 7.25 -0.48
CA ALA A 113 -7.00 6.55 -1.41
C ALA A 113 -5.51 6.86 -1.13
N GLY A 114 -5.19 8.11 -0.80
CA GLY A 114 -3.87 8.55 -0.34
C GLY A 114 -3.39 7.83 0.92
N LEU A 115 -4.30 7.56 1.87
CA LEU A 115 -4.01 6.78 3.07
C LEU A 115 -3.58 5.35 2.73
N LEU A 116 -4.25 4.69 1.78
CA LEU A 116 -3.83 3.36 1.35
C LEU A 116 -2.44 3.40 0.71
N LYS A 117 -2.17 4.38 -0.15
CA LYS A 117 -0.82 4.59 -0.73
C LYS A 117 0.22 4.76 0.37
N LEU A 118 -0.06 5.60 1.37
CA LEU A 118 0.84 5.83 2.50
C LEU A 118 1.05 4.56 3.34
N TYR A 119 -0.02 3.77 3.58
CA TYR A 119 0.08 2.51 4.30
C TYR A 119 1.05 1.54 3.63
N LEU A 120 0.94 1.39 2.30
CA LEU A 120 1.83 0.52 1.53
C LEU A 120 3.27 1.02 1.48
N LEU A 121 3.46 2.34 1.42
CA LEU A 121 4.80 2.96 1.47
C LEU A 121 5.45 2.87 2.86
N GLU A 122 4.65 2.74 3.91
CA GLU A 122 5.13 2.60 5.28
C GLU A 122 5.31 1.14 5.73
N LEU A 123 5.23 0.17 4.82
CA LEU A 123 5.55 -1.22 5.16
C LEU A 123 7.06 -1.40 5.35
N PRO A 124 7.50 -2.27 6.29
CA PRO A 124 8.92 -2.54 6.50
C PRO A 124 9.58 -3.28 5.33
N ASP A 125 8.80 -4.06 4.57
CA ASP A 125 9.20 -4.64 3.28
C ASP A 125 8.18 -4.27 2.21
N SER A 126 8.64 -4.21 0.96
CA SER A 126 7.78 -3.95 -0.20
C SER A 126 6.78 -5.10 -0.39
N LEU A 127 5.56 -4.77 -0.85
CA LEU A 127 4.56 -5.76 -1.24
C LEU A 127 5.11 -6.80 -2.22
N VAL A 128 5.98 -6.33 -3.12
CA VAL A 128 6.76 -7.19 -4.00
C VAL A 128 8.12 -7.36 -3.34
N SER A 129 8.35 -8.53 -2.75
CA SER A 129 9.64 -8.87 -2.16
C SER A 129 10.75 -8.80 -3.22
N ALA A 130 11.99 -8.56 -2.80
CA ALA A 130 13.14 -8.47 -3.70
C ALA A 130 13.30 -9.73 -4.58
N HIS A 131 12.87 -10.90 -4.10
CA HIS A 131 12.90 -12.14 -4.86
C HIS A 131 11.92 -12.12 -6.04
N VAL A 132 10.69 -11.66 -5.81
CA VAL A 132 9.66 -11.58 -6.85
C VAL A 132 9.93 -10.40 -7.79
N TYR A 133 10.58 -9.34 -7.31
CA TYR A 133 10.96 -8.20 -8.14
C TYR A 133 11.81 -8.59 -9.34
N GLU A 134 12.82 -9.44 -9.17
CA GLU A 134 13.67 -9.88 -10.30
C GLU A 134 12.90 -10.73 -11.32
N ILE A 135 11.93 -11.52 -10.87
CA ILE A 135 11.02 -12.27 -11.75
C ILE A 135 10.16 -11.30 -12.56
N ILE A 136 9.50 -10.34 -11.90
CA ILE A 136 8.68 -9.32 -12.55
C ILE A 136 9.53 -8.52 -13.54
N ARG A 137 10.70 -8.04 -13.12
CA ARG A 137 11.63 -7.30 -13.96
C ARG A 137 11.95 -8.08 -15.23
N THR A 138 12.30 -9.36 -15.09
CA THR A 138 12.63 -10.24 -16.22
C THR A 138 11.46 -10.38 -17.20
N ILE A 139 10.23 -10.53 -16.71
CA ILE A 139 9.02 -10.61 -17.54
C ILE A 139 8.80 -9.33 -18.36
N TYR A 140 9.07 -8.16 -17.78
CA TYR A 140 8.87 -6.88 -18.46
C TYR A 140 10.06 -6.44 -19.32
N THR A 141 11.28 -6.90 -19.05
CA THR A 141 12.47 -6.57 -19.85
C THR A 141 12.72 -7.57 -20.97
N THR A 142 12.22 -8.80 -20.85
CA THR A 142 12.38 -9.83 -21.90
C THR A 142 11.22 -9.71 -22.89
N PRO A 143 11.49 -9.34 -24.15
CA PRO A 143 10.45 -9.35 -25.17
C PRO A 143 10.00 -10.79 -25.41
N THR A 144 8.82 -11.16 -24.92
CA THR A 144 8.15 -12.41 -25.28
C THR A 144 7.66 -12.31 -26.73
N ALA A 145 7.80 -13.40 -27.50
CA ALA A 145 7.47 -13.44 -28.93
C ALA A 145 6.02 -13.02 -29.24
N ASP A 146 5.09 -13.20 -28.28
CA ASP A 146 3.67 -12.82 -28.42
C ASP A 146 3.27 -11.54 -27.67
N GLY A 147 4.16 -10.94 -26.86
CA GLY A 147 3.99 -9.63 -26.22
C GLY A 147 2.73 -9.36 -25.36
N SER A 148 1.79 -10.31 -25.29
CA SER A 148 0.46 -10.09 -24.71
C SER A 148 0.48 -10.02 -23.19
N GLU A 149 -0.44 -9.25 -22.61
CA GLU A 149 -0.56 -9.12 -21.15
C GLU A 149 -0.93 -10.47 -20.49
N ALA A 150 -1.70 -11.32 -21.19
CA ALA A 150 -2.14 -12.61 -20.68
C ALA A 150 -0.99 -13.60 -20.46
N SER A 151 0.03 -13.60 -21.32
CA SER A 151 1.21 -14.48 -21.16
C SER A 151 2.06 -14.07 -19.96
N ARG A 152 2.12 -12.77 -19.65
CA ARG A 152 2.83 -12.24 -18.48
C ARG A 152 2.16 -12.66 -17.16
N VAL A 153 0.83 -12.64 -17.10
CA VAL A 153 0.06 -13.05 -15.92
C VAL A 153 0.24 -14.54 -15.61
N ALA A 154 0.26 -15.39 -16.64
CA ALA A 154 0.44 -16.83 -16.46
C ALA A 154 1.80 -17.20 -15.82
N VAL A 155 2.86 -16.46 -16.16
CA VAL A 155 4.20 -16.67 -15.56
C VAL A 155 4.21 -16.30 -14.07
N LEU A 156 3.52 -15.22 -13.70
CA LEU A 156 3.40 -14.79 -12.29
C LEU A 156 2.57 -15.75 -11.42
N GLN A 157 1.62 -16.47 -12.02
CA GLN A 157 0.79 -17.46 -11.29
C GLN A 157 1.52 -18.78 -11.02
N GLN A 158 2.64 -19.03 -11.72
CA GLN A 158 3.42 -20.27 -11.59
C GLN A 158 4.59 -20.16 -10.59
N THR A 159 4.88 -18.95 -10.11
CA THR A 159 5.92 -18.62 -9.14
C THR A 159 5.34 -18.41 -7.75
#